data_AF-A0A317Z478-F1
#
_entry.id   AF-A0A317Z478-F1
#
_cell.length_a   1.000
_cell.length_b   1.000
_cell.length_c   1.000
_cell.angle_alpha   90.00
_cell.angle_beta   90.00
_cell.angle_gamma   90.00
#
_symmetry.space_group_name_H-M   'P 1'
#
loop_
_entity.id
_entity.type
_entity.pdbx_description
1 polymer ?
#
loop_
_entity_poly.entity_id
_entity_poly.type
_entity_poly.pdbx_seq_one_letter_code
_entity_poly.pdbx_strand_id
1 'polypeptide(L)'
;MNKKRFVISLLCSITILFVISSSTALADHTLDPTPDQLNKSSEFKGLMGNVKYLYDRNFISESNVKSIDSLLAHDLIFCIRESEIKEYGLVKTEFASKELAQKYRNKQVDIFGANYYV
;
A
#
# COMPACT_ATOMS: atom_id res chain seq x y z
N MET A 1 22.38 43.47 1.93
CA MET A 1 22.46 42.15 1.25
C MET A 1 22.46 42.37 -0.25
N ASN A 2 23.46 41.87 -0.98
CA ASN A 2 23.67 42.23 -2.39
C ASN A 2 22.56 41.57 -3.24
N LYS A 3 21.74 42.35 -3.98
CA LYS A 3 20.57 41.83 -4.74
C LYS A 3 20.91 40.61 -5.60
N LYS A 4 22.11 40.58 -6.18
CA LYS A 4 22.64 39.45 -6.95
C LYS A 4 22.79 38.16 -6.11
N ARG A 5 23.26 38.27 -4.86
CA ARG A 5 23.42 37.11 -3.95
C ARG A 5 22.06 36.55 -3.50
N PHE A 6 21.06 37.41 -3.32
CA PHE A 6 19.70 36.98 -2.96
C PHE A 6 19.03 36.21 -4.10
N VAL A 7 19.14 36.71 -5.34
CA VAL A 7 18.57 36.04 -6.52
C VAL A 7 19.21 34.67 -6.74
N ILE A 8 20.54 34.55 -6.59
CA ILE A 8 21.26 33.28 -6.69
C ILE A 8 20.79 32.29 -5.60
N SER A 9 20.71 32.75 -4.35
CA SER A 9 20.23 31.92 -3.25
C SER A 9 18.81 31.40 -3.48
N LEU A 10 17.91 32.25 -4.00
CA LEU A 10 16.53 31.86 -4.28
C LEU A 10 16.45 30.81 -5.40
N LEU A 11 17.24 30.98 -6.47
CA LEU A 11 17.34 30.00 -7.55
C LEU A 11 17.87 28.64 -7.07
N CYS A 12 18.87 28.65 -6.18
CA CYS A 12 19.37 27.42 -5.53
C CYS A 12 18.30 26.74 -4.68
N SER A 13 17.53 27.49 -3.88
CA SER A 13 16.46 26.91 -3.07
C SER A 13 15.35 26.28 -3.92
N ILE A 14 14.98 26.92 -5.03
CA ILE A 14 13.94 26.41 -5.94
C ILE A 14 14.41 25.13 -6.63
N THR A 15 15.65 25.09 -7.10
CA THR A 15 16.21 23.91 -7.77
C THR A 15 16.31 22.71 -6.82
N ILE A 16 16.75 22.93 -5.58
CA ILE A 16 16.76 21.88 -4.54
C ILE A 16 15.33 21.36 -4.28
N LEU A 17 14.34 22.26 -4.18
CA LEU A 17 12.95 21.86 -3.97
C LEU A 17 12.41 20.99 -5.11
N PHE A 18 12.75 21.31 -6.37
CA PHE A 18 12.37 20.50 -7.54
C PHE A 18 12.99 19.10 -7.53
N VAL A 19 14.25 18.97 -7.11
CA VAL A 19 14.95 17.67 -7.01
C VAL A 19 14.36 16.80 -5.90
N ILE A 20 13.94 17.36 -4.77
CA ILE A 20 13.32 16.60 -3.67
C ILE A 20 11.87 16.22 -4.02
N SER A 21 11.17 17.05 -4.80
CA SER A 21 9.76 16.83 -5.16
C SER A 21 9.57 15.83 -6.31
N SER A 22 10.62 15.51 -7.06
CA SER A 22 10.58 14.53 -8.14
C SER A 22 10.68 13.11 -7.58
N SER A 23 9.55 12.63 -7.06
CA SER A 23 9.35 11.21 -6.76
C SER A 23 9.38 10.43 -8.07
N THR A 24 10.55 9.92 -8.46
CA THR A 24 10.62 8.93 -9.53
C THR A 24 10.15 7.61 -8.93
N ALA A 25 8.85 7.32 -9.08
CA ALA A 25 8.39 5.94 -9.02
C ALA A 25 8.98 5.23 -10.25
N LEU A 26 10.25 4.85 -10.17
CA LEU A 26 10.85 3.95 -11.14
C LEU A 26 10.06 2.66 -11.04
N ALA A 27 9.27 2.35 -12.06
CA ALA A 27 8.79 1.00 -12.25
C ALA A 27 10.05 0.16 -12.48
N ASP A 28 10.43 -0.65 -11.48
CA ASP A 28 11.51 -1.62 -11.66
C ASP A 28 11.17 -2.45 -12.90
N HIS A 29 12.07 -2.41 -13.89
CA HIS A 29 11.99 -3.28 -15.05
C HIS A 29 12.35 -4.69 -14.60
N THR A 30 11.42 -5.33 -13.91
CA THR A 30 11.49 -6.76 -13.60
C THR A 30 11.46 -7.50 -14.93
N LEU A 31 12.43 -8.39 -15.16
CA LEU A 31 12.48 -9.17 -16.39
C LEU A 31 11.23 -10.04 -16.52
N ASP A 32 10.77 -10.22 -17.77
CA ASP A 32 9.67 -11.14 -18.05
C ASP A 32 10.01 -12.54 -17.54
N PRO A 33 9.09 -13.23 -16.84
CA PRO A 33 9.33 -14.56 -16.35
C PRO A 33 9.45 -15.55 -17.52
N THR A 34 10.42 -16.45 -17.42
CA THR A 34 10.52 -17.63 -18.29
C THR A 34 9.37 -18.60 -18.00
N PRO A 35 9.02 -19.50 -18.94
CA PRO A 35 7.93 -20.46 -18.74
C PRO A 35 8.09 -21.34 -17.48
N ASP A 36 9.33 -21.66 -17.10
CA ASP A 36 9.62 -22.49 -15.93
C ASP A 36 9.49 -21.74 -14.60
N GLN A 37 9.44 -20.39 -14.64
CA GLN A 37 9.20 -19.56 -13.46
C GLN A 37 7.71 -19.36 -13.16
N LEU A 38 6.82 -19.78 -14.08
CA LEU A 38 5.38 -19.63 -13.93
C LEU A 38 4.75 -20.91 -13.36
N ASN A 39 3.90 -20.75 -12.35
CA ASN A 39 3.10 -21.85 -11.82
C ASN A 39 2.11 -22.35 -12.89
N LYS A 40 2.08 -23.66 -13.14
CA LYS A 40 1.14 -24.26 -14.09
C LYS A 40 -0.14 -24.69 -13.38
N SER A 41 -1.29 -24.23 -13.86
CA SER A 41 -2.59 -24.57 -13.26
C SER A 41 -2.89 -26.08 -13.28
N SER A 42 -2.34 -26.84 -14.24
CA SER A 42 -2.45 -28.30 -14.31
C SER A 42 -1.71 -29.04 -13.18
N GLU A 43 -0.70 -28.40 -12.58
CA GLU A 43 0.08 -28.94 -11.47
C GLU A 43 -0.62 -28.70 -10.12
N PHE A 44 -1.47 -27.68 -10.03
CA PHE A 44 -2.28 -27.41 -8.84
C PHE A 44 -3.43 -28.43 -8.70
N LYS A 45 -3.47 -29.13 -7.56
CA LYS A 45 -4.48 -30.17 -7.26
C LYS A 45 -5.57 -29.73 -6.28
N GLY A 46 -5.52 -28.48 -5.81
CA GLY A 46 -6.50 -27.92 -4.88
C GLY A 46 -7.74 -27.35 -5.56
N LEU A 47 -8.60 -26.71 -4.77
CA LEU A 47 -9.80 -26.05 -5.26
C LEU A 47 -9.48 -24.63 -5.75
N MET A 48 -9.58 -24.41 -7.06
CA MET A 48 -9.35 -23.07 -7.67
C MET A 48 -10.37 -22.03 -7.19
N GLY A 49 -11.51 -22.47 -6.64
CA GLY A 49 -12.50 -21.60 -5.99
C GLY A 49 -11.90 -20.72 -4.89
N ASN A 50 -10.85 -21.17 -4.20
CA ASN A 50 -10.17 -20.39 -3.16
C ASN A 50 -9.39 -19.21 -3.75
N VAL A 51 -8.75 -19.40 -4.92
CA VAL A 51 -8.08 -18.30 -5.63
C VAL A 51 -9.12 -17.38 -6.24
N LYS A 52 -10.18 -17.94 -6.85
CA LYS A 52 -11.29 -17.15 -7.40
C LYS A 52 -11.91 -16.23 -6.36
N TYR A 53 -12.11 -16.72 -5.13
CA TYR A 53 -12.70 -15.96 -4.04
C TYR A 53 -11.98 -14.62 -3.79
N LEU A 54 -10.64 -14.63 -3.80
CA LEU A 54 -9.81 -13.44 -3.52
C LEU A 54 -9.96 -12.32 -4.56
N TYR A 55 -10.35 -12.66 -5.79
CA TYR A 55 -10.45 -11.70 -6.90
C TYR A 55 -11.87 -11.55 -7.44
N ASP A 56 -12.85 -12.14 -6.75
CA ASP A 56 -14.26 -11.91 -7.04
C ASP A 56 -14.70 -10.55 -6.46
N ARG A 57 -16.01 -10.31 -6.36
CA ARG A 57 -16.58 -9.04 -5.89
C ARG A 57 -16.34 -8.68 -4.41
N ASN A 58 -15.63 -9.53 -3.65
CA ASN A 58 -15.39 -9.32 -2.22
C ASN A 58 -14.02 -8.68 -1.99
N PHE A 59 -13.95 -7.35 -2.05
CA PHE A 59 -12.75 -6.58 -1.74
C PHE A 59 -13.01 -5.58 -0.63
N ILE A 60 -11.95 -5.21 0.08
CA ILE A 60 -11.97 -4.08 1.01
C ILE A 60 -11.66 -2.82 0.22
N SER A 61 -12.47 -1.79 0.39
CA SER A 61 -12.26 -0.47 -0.20
C SER A 61 -12.81 0.60 0.72
N GLU A 62 -11.94 1.29 1.43
CA GLU A 62 -12.30 2.39 2.32
C GLU A 62 -11.42 3.61 2.08
N SER A 63 -11.99 4.78 2.25
CA SER A 63 -11.26 6.04 2.08
C SER A 63 -11.23 6.86 3.36
N ASN A 64 -10.11 7.55 3.58
CA ASN A 64 -9.90 8.49 4.67
C ASN A 64 -10.15 7.89 6.07
N VAL A 65 -9.60 6.70 6.31
CA VAL A 65 -9.67 5.98 7.60
C VAL A 65 -8.36 6.05 8.38
N LYS A 66 -8.44 5.82 9.69
CA LYS A 66 -7.30 5.83 10.61
C LYS A 66 -7.17 4.50 11.34
N SER A 67 -5.94 4.07 11.58
CA SER A 67 -5.67 2.90 12.42
C SER A 67 -6.17 3.15 13.85
N ILE A 68 -6.89 2.19 14.43
CA ILE A 68 -7.36 2.24 15.82
C ILE A 68 -6.46 1.47 16.77
N ASP A 69 -5.77 0.43 16.28
CA ASP A 69 -4.95 -0.46 17.11
C ASP A 69 -3.90 -1.22 16.25
N SER A 70 -3.16 -2.13 16.88
CA SER A 70 -2.25 -3.10 16.26
C SER A 70 -2.11 -4.34 17.14
N LEU A 71 -1.97 -5.52 16.53
CA LEU A 71 -1.68 -6.76 17.23
C LEU A 71 -0.17 -7.00 17.34
N LEU A 72 0.56 -6.80 16.24
CA LEU A 72 2.01 -6.95 16.14
C LEU A 72 2.68 -5.63 15.75
N ALA A 73 4.01 -5.57 15.87
CA ALA A 73 4.76 -4.35 15.58
C ALA A 73 4.66 -3.89 14.11
N HIS A 74 4.34 -4.82 13.20
CA HIS A 74 4.29 -4.60 11.76
C HIS A 74 2.87 -4.68 11.19
N ASP A 75 1.83 -4.62 12.02
CA ASP A 75 0.44 -4.55 11.55
C ASP A 75 -0.31 -3.33 12.11
N LEU A 76 -1.45 -3.04 11.48
CA LEU A 76 -2.40 -2.02 11.91
C LEU A 76 -3.82 -2.55 11.77
N ILE A 77 -4.67 -2.19 12.72
CA ILE A 77 -6.09 -2.53 12.74
C ILE A 77 -6.89 -1.27 12.43
N PHE A 78 -7.83 -1.39 11.49
CA PHE A 78 -8.71 -0.32 11.05
C PHE A 78 -10.16 -0.69 11.31
N CYS A 79 -10.96 0.28 11.74
CA CYS A 79 -12.41 0.17 11.72
C CYS A 79 -12.88 0.62 10.34
N ILE A 80 -13.42 -0.31 9.56
CA ILE A 80 -13.98 -0.02 8.24
C ILE A 80 -15.50 0.06 8.33
N ARG A 81 -16.11 0.93 7.52
CA ARG A 81 -17.56 0.99 7.41
C ARG A 81 -18.03 -0.20 6.58
N GLU A 82 -19.27 -0.62 6.81
CA GLU A 82 -19.87 -1.75 6.10
C GLU A 82 -19.73 -1.56 4.58
N SER A 83 -18.94 -2.42 3.94
CA SER A 83 -19.26 -2.83 2.57
C SER A 83 -20.31 -3.95 2.65
N GLU A 84 -20.82 -4.44 1.51
CA GLU A 84 -22.02 -5.30 1.37
C GLU A 84 -22.09 -6.57 2.25
N ILE A 85 -21.04 -6.87 3.02
CA ILE A 85 -20.89 -7.99 3.94
C ILE A 85 -21.03 -7.43 5.37
N LYS A 86 -22.23 -7.60 5.94
CA LYS A 86 -22.65 -7.09 7.27
C LYS A 86 -21.65 -7.32 8.40
N GLU A 87 -21.70 -6.37 9.35
CA GLU A 87 -20.97 -6.21 10.61
C GLU A 87 -19.73 -5.31 10.52
N TYR A 88 -19.60 -4.40 11.49
CA TYR A 88 -18.42 -3.56 11.73
C TYR A 88 -17.17 -4.45 11.78
N GLY A 89 -16.48 -4.56 10.66
CA GLY A 89 -15.30 -5.40 10.51
C GLY A 89 -14.08 -4.65 10.98
N LEU A 90 -13.44 -5.12 12.05
CA LEU A 90 -12.06 -4.74 12.30
C LEU A 90 -11.19 -5.43 11.26
N VAL A 91 -10.49 -4.66 10.44
CA VAL A 91 -9.56 -5.19 9.43
C VAL A 91 -8.14 -4.98 9.92
N LYS A 92 -7.41 -6.08 10.06
CA LYS A 92 -5.96 -6.08 10.28
C LYS A 92 -5.24 -6.10 8.93
N THR A 93 -4.41 -5.11 8.67
CA THR A 93 -3.45 -5.11 7.56
C THR A 93 -2.06 -5.38 8.08
N GLU A 94 -1.31 -6.22 7.37
CA GLU A 94 0.04 -6.63 7.75
C GLU A 94 1.05 -6.09 6.74
N PHE A 95 2.09 -5.43 7.24
CA PHE A 95 3.13 -4.81 6.42
C PHE A 95 4.40 -5.67 6.42
N ALA A 96 5.22 -5.49 5.38
CA ALA A 96 6.51 -6.17 5.27
C ALA A 96 7.51 -5.76 6.38
N SER A 97 7.28 -4.63 7.07
CA SER A 97 8.16 -4.17 8.15
C SER A 97 7.44 -3.29 9.17
N LYS A 98 8.03 -3.19 10.36
CA LYS A 98 7.58 -2.31 11.45
C LYS A 98 7.62 -0.83 11.05
N GLU A 99 8.62 -0.41 10.29
CA GLU A 99 8.81 0.96 9.84
C GLU A 99 7.66 1.41 8.93
N LEU A 100 7.18 0.49 8.08
CA LEU A 100 6.04 0.78 7.20
C LEU A 100 4.74 0.91 8.00
N ALA A 101 4.52 0.03 8.99
CA ALA A 101 3.39 0.18 9.91
C ALA A 101 3.45 1.50 10.68
N GLN A 102 4.63 1.89 11.19
CA GLN A 102 4.83 3.16 11.88
C GLN A 102 4.58 4.38 10.98
N LYS A 103 4.95 4.31 9.70
CA LYS A 103 4.73 5.38 8.72
C LYS A 103 3.24 5.72 8.57
N TYR A 104 2.36 4.70 8.57
CA TYR A 104 0.92 4.87 8.37
C TYR A 104 0.11 4.89 9.67
N ARG A 105 0.71 4.52 10.81
CA ARG A 105 0.05 4.60 12.11
C ARG A 105 -0.44 6.02 12.39
N ASN A 106 -1.69 6.12 12.82
CA ASN A 106 -2.36 7.39 13.11
C ASN A 106 -2.47 8.38 11.93
N LYS A 107 -2.25 7.94 10.69
CA LYS A 107 -2.49 8.75 9.49
C LYS A 107 -3.86 8.44 8.90
N GLN A 108 -4.43 9.43 8.22
CA GLN A 108 -5.56 9.22 7.33
C GLN A 108 -5.04 8.57 6.05
N VAL A 109 -5.59 7.41 5.72
CA VAL A 109 -5.20 6.62 4.54
C VAL A 109 -6.43 6.10 3.84
N ASP A 110 -6.25 5.74 2.57
CA ASP A 110 -7.19 4.91 1.82
C ASP A 110 -6.70 3.47 1.87
N ILE A 111 -7.62 2.52 1.99
CA ILE A 111 -7.34 1.09 2.08
C ILE A 111 -8.04 0.40 0.92
N PHE A 112 -7.29 -0.39 0.17
CA PHE A 112 -7.82 -1.25 -0.88
C PHE A 112 -7.08 -2.58 -0.89
N GLY A 113 -7.80 -3.70 -1.00
CA GLY A 113 -7.17 -5.01 -1.12
C GLY A 113 -8.13 -6.19 -1.07
N ALA A 114 -7.62 -7.34 -1.51
CA ALA A 114 -8.26 -8.63 -1.27
C ALA A 114 -8.00 -9.06 0.18
N ASN A 115 -9.03 -9.61 0.85
CA ASN A 115 -8.92 -10.08 2.22
C ASN A 115 -9.12 -11.59 2.31
N TYR A 116 -8.67 -12.16 3.44
CA TYR A 116 -8.86 -13.57 3.78
C TYR A 116 -9.41 -13.68 5.19
N TYR A 117 -9.93 -14.86 5.51
CA TYR A 117 -10.48 -15.23 6.81
C TYR A 117 -9.77 -16.49 7.30
N VAL A 118 -9.59 -16.61 8.61
CA VAL A 118 -8.96 -17.77 9.28
C VAL A 118 -10.01 -18.51 10.08
#